data_AF-A0A3F2RJB0-F1
#
_entry.id   AF-A0A3F2RJB0-F1
#
_cell.length_a   1.000
_cell.length_b   1.000
_cell.length_c   1.000
_cell.angle_alpha   90.00
_cell.angle_beta   90.00
_cell.angle_gamma   90.00
#
_symmetry.space_group_name_H-M   'P 1'
#
loop_
_entity.id
_entity.type
_entity.pdbx_description
1 polymer ?
#
loop_
_entity_poly.entity_id
_entity_poly.type
_entity_poly.pdbx_seq_one_letter_code
_entity_poly.pdbx_strand_id
1 'polypeptide(L)'
;MTTGSGTLHVNLSVKLTRSKSDYVDFNTRAYNQEVSAPTIKVCPGGLLVVILTNTLEAGNSNNTNLHVHDHPAGTFCCHPQAHGNVNSQLNGLMAGALIVVDRPTDFPEPLAEMEDLVLILQTIWFENCYNMFNQVPETLENKYSDEGMSGMTGGEESSDEKVTWPTDLEMVVDDAFVPMRDTSFLTVYVNGQYLPSVDLAVGEYRRLRFVNAIANNLAELVVTRGSSCTLHVLAMDGIYFDKPKLKSVVVISPASGMASWTALNVAGGDTRDSVALERATEEAQDADNAAMYGQALRCQQHQQVDKARQIYQELLNGDVAVNTRLEYLCNKNLATMEFEDHKYEEALEYFAEALALDATDVVVWYQMATTAIETGK
;
A
#
# COMPACT_ATOMS: atom_id res chain seq x y z
N MET A 1 -15.15 -6.38 -21.97
CA MET A 1 -14.05 -6.60 -22.93
C MET A 1 -14.64 -6.60 -24.33
N THR A 2 -14.01 -5.93 -25.29
CA THR A 2 -14.37 -6.10 -26.71
C THR A 2 -13.82 -7.40 -27.28
N THR A 3 -14.50 -7.96 -28.27
CA THR A 3 -13.96 -9.01 -29.13
C THR A 3 -13.51 -8.38 -30.46
N GLY A 4 -12.20 -8.32 -30.73
CA GLY A 4 -11.66 -7.81 -31.99
C GLY A 4 -11.83 -6.29 -32.20
N SER A 5 -12.05 -5.85 -33.46
CA SER A 5 -12.25 -4.44 -33.85
C SER A 5 -13.62 -3.87 -33.47
N GLY A 6 -14.28 -4.45 -32.46
CA GLY A 6 -15.60 -4.04 -32.01
C GLY A 6 -15.58 -2.75 -31.18
N THR A 7 -16.76 -2.21 -30.95
CA THR A 7 -16.96 -1.05 -30.07
C THR A 7 -17.24 -1.51 -28.63
N LEU A 8 -16.49 -0.99 -27.66
CA LEU A 8 -16.80 -1.12 -26.23
C LEU A 8 -17.49 0.15 -25.76
N HIS A 9 -18.75 0.03 -25.31
CA HIS A 9 -19.42 1.11 -24.59
C HIS A 9 -19.24 0.88 -23.09
N VAL A 10 -18.66 1.86 -22.39
CA VAL A 10 -18.48 1.84 -20.93
C VAL A 10 -19.24 3.03 -20.34
N ASN A 11 -20.15 2.75 -19.41
CA ASN A 11 -20.79 3.78 -18.60
C ASN A 11 -20.09 3.83 -17.25
N LEU A 12 -19.54 4.99 -16.92
CA LEU A 12 -18.96 5.28 -15.61
C LEU A 12 -19.82 6.33 -14.93
N SER A 13 -20.25 6.08 -13.70
CA SER A 13 -20.90 7.09 -12.86
C SER A 13 -20.00 7.46 -11.70
N VAL A 14 -19.79 8.76 -11.46
CA VAL A 14 -19.06 9.24 -10.27
C VAL A 14 -20.06 9.60 -9.19
N LYS A 15 -19.95 8.92 -8.06
CA LYS A 15 -20.84 9.08 -6.89
C LYS A 15 -20.03 9.03 -5.60
N LEU A 16 -20.59 9.62 -4.55
CA LEU A 16 -20.18 9.26 -3.19
C LEU A 16 -20.66 7.83 -2.90
N THR A 17 -19.78 7.04 -2.30
CA THR A 17 -20.06 5.68 -1.87
C THR A 17 -19.48 5.44 -0.49
N ARG A 18 -20.14 4.58 0.29
CA ARG A 18 -19.56 4.01 1.51
C ARG A 18 -18.80 2.75 1.10
N SER A 19 -17.48 2.82 1.15
CA SER A 19 -16.62 1.64 1.04
C SER A 19 -16.69 0.89 2.36
N LYS A 20 -16.90 -0.43 2.28
CA LYS A 20 -16.88 -1.32 3.43
C LYS A 20 -15.77 -2.33 3.27
N SER A 21 -15.08 -2.64 4.36
CA SER A 21 -14.07 -3.69 4.39
C SER A 21 -14.07 -4.40 5.73
N ASP A 22 -13.26 -5.44 5.86
CA ASP A 22 -13.09 -6.18 7.11
C ASP A 22 -12.42 -5.35 8.21
N TYR A 23 -11.90 -4.16 7.88
CA TYR A 23 -11.01 -3.40 8.76
C TYR A 23 -11.43 -1.94 8.96
N VAL A 24 -11.81 -1.25 7.87
CA VAL A 24 -12.23 0.15 7.92
C VAL A 24 -13.34 0.40 6.91
N ASP A 25 -14.36 1.09 7.38
CA ASP A 25 -15.43 1.62 6.57
C ASP A 25 -15.22 3.12 6.36
N PHE A 26 -15.42 3.62 5.15
CA PHE A 26 -15.21 5.04 4.88
C PHE A 26 -16.03 5.53 3.70
N ASN A 27 -16.45 6.79 3.76
CA ASN A 27 -17.07 7.44 2.61
C ASN A 27 -15.99 7.95 1.66
N THR A 28 -16.15 7.66 0.37
CA THR A 28 -15.26 8.19 -0.68
C THR A 28 -16.02 8.46 -1.98
N ARG A 29 -15.34 9.11 -2.93
CA ARG A 29 -15.82 9.26 -4.31
C ARG A 29 -15.35 8.07 -5.12
N ALA A 30 -16.25 7.46 -5.87
CA ALA A 30 -15.92 6.24 -6.62
C ALA A 30 -16.56 6.24 -8.01
N TYR A 31 -15.89 5.57 -8.94
CA TYR A 31 -16.48 5.18 -10.21
C TYR A 31 -17.35 3.94 -9.99
N ASN A 32 -18.61 4.00 -10.42
CA ASN A 32 -19.59 2.93 -10.27
C ASN A 32 -19.79 2.46 -8.82
N GLN A 33 -19.51 3.34 -7.84
CA GLN A 33 -19.59 3.05 -6.40
C GLN A 33 -18.62 1.96 -5.90
N GLU A 34 -17.60 1.62 -6.70
CA GLU A 34 -16.60 0.60 -6.38
C GLU A 34 -15.21 1.23 -6.15
N VAL A 35 -14.49 0.68 -5.18
CA VAL A 35 -13.08 0.97 -4.92
C VAL A 35 -12.31 -0.34 -5.13
N SER A 36 -11.37 -0.44 -6.07
CA SER A 36 -10.96 0.55 -7.09
C SER A 36 -11.94 0.62 -8.27
N ALA A 37 -11.74 1.58 -9.19
CA ALA A 37 -12.56 1.70 -10.39
C ALA A 37 -12.45 0.44 -11.28
N PRO A 38 -13.50 0.11 -12.05
CA PRO A 38 -13.50 -1.07 -12.91
C PRO A 38 -12.36 -1.05 -13.93
N THR A 39 -11.69 -2.19 -14.09
CA THR A 39 -10.68 -2.37 -15.14
C THR A 39 -11.35 -2.45 -16.51
N ILE A 40 -10.97 -1.54 -17.41
CA ILE A 40 -11.46 -1.54 -18.79
C ILE A 40 -10.46 -2.31 -19.66
N LYS A 41 -10.91 -3.37 -20.34
CA LYS A 41 -10.07 -4.13 -21.28
C LYS A 41 -10.57 -3.96 -22.72
N VAL A 42 -9.69 -3.54 -23.61
CA VAL A 42 -9.98 -3.30 -25.05
C VAL A 42 -8.96 -3.98 -25.95
N CYS A 43 -9.40 -4.48 -27.11
CA CYS A 43 -8.49 -4.98 -28.14
C CYS A 43 -7.85 -3.84 -28.95
N PRO A 44 -6.59 -4.00 -29.41
CA PRO A 44 -5.99 -3.12 -30.39
C PRO A 44 -6.87 -2.94 -31.63
N GLY A 45 -7.04 -1.70 -32.08
CA GLY A 45 -7.92 -1.34 -33.20
C GLY A 45 -9.42 -1.33 -32.87
N GLY A 46 -9.82 -1.63 -31.64
CA GLY A 46 -11.20 -1.47 -31.17
C GLY A 46 -11.54 -0.01 -30.85
N LEU A 47 -12.85 0.29 -30.86
CA LEU A 47 -13.41 1.61 -30.54
C LEU A 47 -13.85 1.62 -29.07
N LEU A 48 -13.21 2.41 -28.20
CA LEU A 48 -13.70 2.62 -26.82
C LEU A 48 -14.57 3.88 -26.79
N VAL A 49 -15.79 3.76 -26.31
CA VAL A 49 -16.71 4.88 -26.05
C VAL A 49 -17.03 4.87 -24.57
N VAL A 50 -16.49 5.85 -23.84
CA VAL A 50 -16.80 6.05 -22.42
C VAL A 50 -17.87 7.12 -22.29
N ILE A 51 -18.93 6.86 -21.54
CA ILE A 51 -19.90 7.85 -21.07
C ILE A 51 -19.68 8.02 -19.58
N LEU A 52 -19.21 9.20 -19.19
CA LEU A 52 -18.99 9.55 -17.79
C LEU A 52 -20.14 10.42 -17.28
N THR A 53 -20.85 9.95 -16.25
CA THR A 53 -21.91 10.72 -15.56
C THR A 53 -21.43 11.09 -14.16
N ASN A 54 -21.08 12.34 -13.94
CA ASN A 54 -20.72 12.84 -12.61
C ASN A 54 -21.97 13.33 -11.87
N THR A 55 -22.24 12.78 -10.68
CA THR A 55 -23.38 13.18 -9.82
C THR A 55 -22.94 13.70 -8.46
N LEU A 56 -21.73 14.24 -8.33
CA LEU A 56 -21.19 14.83 -7.08
C LEU A 56 -21.67 16.28 -6.80
N GLU A 57 -22.73 16.75 -7.48
CA GLU A 57 -23.26 18.13 -7.46
C GLU A 57 -22.29 19.28 -7.87
N ALA A 58 -22.89 20.42 -8.25
CA ALA A 58 -22.32 21.60 -8.95
C ALA A 58 -21.61 21.36 -10.31
N GLY A 59 -21.84 20.22 -10.96
CA GLY A 59 -21.49 20.02 -12.36
C GLY A 59 -22.73 19.75 -13.19
N ASN A 60 -23.11 20.66 -14.10
CA ASN A 60 -23.99 20.30 -15.21
C ASN A 60 -23.41 19.04 -15.87
N SER A 61 -24.25 18.04 -16.15
CA SER A 61 -23.85 16.72 -16.63
C SER A 61 -22.75 16.80 -17.70
N ASN A 62 -21.49 16.56 -17.29
CA ASN A 62 -20.32 16.63 -18.16
C ASN A 62 -20.11 15.25 -18.78
N ASN A 63 -20.97 14.90 -19.73
CA ASN A 63 -20.71 13.75 -20.61
C ASN A 63 -19.43 14.03 -21.38
N THR A 64 -18.32 13.40 -20.98
CA THR A 64 -17.11 13.35 -21.80
C THR A 64 -17.11 12.03 -22.56
N ASN A 65 -16.65 12.07 -23.82
CA ASN A 65 -16.38 10.89 -24.62
C ASN A 65 -14.86 10.75 -24.73
N LEU A 66 -14.31 9.73 -24.06
CA LEU A 66 -12.94 9.33 -24.26
C LEU A 66 -12.90 8.34 -25.42
N HIS A 67 -12.24 8.75 -26.50
CA HIS A 67 -12.00 7.92 -27.67
C HIS A 67 -10.50 7.68 -27.84
N VAL A 68 -10.10 6.41 -27.96
CA VAL A 68 -8.70 5.96 -28.03
C VAL A 68 -8.44 5.42 -29.44
N HIS A 69 -7.46 5.96 -30.19
CA HIS A 69 -7.04 5.44 -31.50
C HIS A 69 -5.58 4.96 -31.45
N ASP A 70 -5.28 3.80 -32.03
CA ASP A 70 -3.91 3.28 -32.27
C ASP A 70 -2.96 3.34 -31.06
N HIS A 71 -3.38 2.75 -29.94
CA HIS A 71 -2.49 2.54 -28.79
C HIS A 71 -1.78 1.18 -28.86
N PRO A 72 -0.51 1.09 -28.43
CA PRO A 72 0.17 -0.18 -28.26
C PRO A 72 -0.51 -1.01 -27.16
N ALA A 73 -0.36 -2.33 -27.24
CA ALA A 73 -0.78 -3.21 -26.16
C ALA A 73 -0.02 -2.86 -24.88
N GLY A 74 -0.70 -2.86 -23.74
CA GLY A 74 -0.11 -2.38 -22.50
C GLY A 74 -1.10 -2.12 -21.38
N THR A 75 -0.54 -1.74 -20.24
CA THR A 75 -1.27 -1.33 -19.04
C THR A 75 -1.24 0.18 -18.95
N PHE A 76 -2.42 0.77 -18.90
CA PHE A 76 -2.68 2.21 -18.77
C PHE A 76 -3.52 2.48 -17.51
N CYS A 77 -3.53 3.72 -17.04
CA CYS A 77 -4.37 4.16 -15.93
C CYS A 77 -5.44 5.13 -16.39
N CYS A 78 -6.58 5.13 -15.69
CA CYS A 78 -7.64 6.11 -15.86
C CYS A 78 -7.93 6.76 -14.51
N HIS A 79 -7.81 8.09 -14.46
CA HIS A 79 -8.13 8.88 -13.26
C HIS A 79 -8.64 10.27 -13.66
N PRO A 80 -9.33 10.99 -12.77
CA PRO A 80 -9.74 12.37 -12.99
C PRO A 80 -8.56 13.32 -13.17
N GLN A 81 -8.76 14.40 -13.92
CA GLN A 81 -7.77 15.46 -14.12
C GLN A 81 -8.41 16.85 -13.99
N ALA A 82 -9.25 17.07 -12.97
CA ALA A 82 -9.79 18.40 -12.72
C ALA A 82 -8.65 19.33 -12.24
N HIS A 83 -8.44 20.43 -12.97
CA HIS A 83 -7.38 21.38 -12.66
C HIS A 83 -7.46 21.85 -11.20
N GLY A 84 -6.33 21.80 -10.49
CA GLY A 84 -6.25 22.17 -9.07
C GLY A 84 -6.78 21.13 -8.07
N ASN A 85 -7.40 20.03 -8.53
CA ASN A 85 -8.03 19.04 -7.64
C ASN A 85 -7.61 17.57 -7.93
N VAL A 86 -6.66 17.36 -8.84
CA VAL A 86 -6.23 16.00 -9.26
C VAL A 86 -5.71 15.17 -8.10
N ASN A 87 -4.91 15.77 -7.23
CA ASN A 87 -4.35 15.10 -6.05
C ASN A 87 -5.48 14.58 -5.15
N SER A 88 -6.49 15.42 -4.91
CA SER A 88 -7.63 15.03 -4.08
C SER A 88 -8.50 13.96 -4.69
N GLN A 89 -8.65 13.98 -6.01
CA GLN A 89 -9.40 12.97 -6.74
C GLN A 89 -8.69 11.62 -6.68
N LEU A 90 -7.36 11.61 -6.82
CA LEU A 90 -6.55 10.40 -6.79
C LEU A 90 -6.45 9.79 -5.38
N ASN A 91 -6.20 10.62 -4.36
CA ASN A 91 -6.21 10.19 -2.95
C ASN A 91 -7.62 9.86 -2.44
N GLY A 92 -8.66 10.43 -3.06
CA GLY A 92 -10.06 9.99 -2.94
C GLY A 92 -10.36 8.66 -3.65
N LEU A 93 -9.33 7.87 -3.96
CA LEU A 93 -9.41 6.54 -4.54
C LEU A 93 -10.04 6.45 -5.94
N MET A 94 -10.15 7.57 -6.67
CA MET A 94 -10.69 7.58 -8.03
C MET A 94 -9.63 7.21 -9.08
N ALA A 95 -9.22 5.95 -9.09
CA ALA A 95 -8.31 5.42 -10.11
C ALA A 95 -8.75 4.03 -10.61
N GLY A 96 -8.49 3.79 -11.88
CA GLY A 96 -8.74 2.53 -12.57
C GLY A 96 -7.62 2.15 -13.53
N ALA A 97 -7.68 0.92 -14.03
CA ALA A 97 -6.79 0.43 -15.07
C ALA A 97 -7.51 0.37 -16.43
N LEU A 98 -6.79 0.76 -17.48
CA LEU A 98 -7.16 0.54 -18.88
C LEU A 98 -6.13 -0.40 -19.49
N ILE A 99 -6.55 -1.58 -19.91
CA ILE A 99 -5.67 -2.56 -20.56
C ILE A 99 -5.99 -2.59 -22.04
N VAL A 100 -4.99 -2.24 -22.85
CA VAL A 100 -5.00 -2.58 -24.28
C VAL A 100 -4.41 -3.97 -24.37
N VAL A 101 -5.23 -4.96 -24.69
CA VAL A 101 -4.78 -6.36 -24.61
C VAL A 101 -3.77 -6.70 -25.69
N ASP A 102 -2.93 -7.66 -25.36
CA ASP A 102 -1.94 -8.20 -26.27
C ASP A 102 -2.61 -8.93 -27.44
N ARG A 103 -2.08 -8.76 -28.66
CA ARG A 103 -2.48 -9.64 -29.76
C ARG A 103 -1.73 -10.96 -29.59
N PRO A 104 -2.40 -12.12 -29.77
CA PRO A 104 -1.73 -13.41 -29.63
C PRO A 104 -0.49 -13.58 -30.52
N THR A 105 -0.43 -12.87 -31.65
CA THR A 105 0.72 -12.90 -32.57
C THR A 105 1.91 -12.05 -32.14
N ASP A 106 1.72 -11.13 -31.19
CA ASP A 106 2.74 -10.17 -30.80
C ASP A 106 3.71 -10.74 -29.74
N PHE A 107 3.37 -11.89 -29.15
CA PHE A 107 4.10 -12.47 -28.02
C PHE A 107 4.21 -14.00 -28.10
N PRO A 108 5.19 -14.61 -27.41
CA PRO A 108 5.25 -16.06 -27.25
C PRO A 108 4.00 -16.61 -26.55
N GLU A 109 3.54 -17.79 -26.99
CA GLU A 109 2.38 -18.51 -26.41
C GLU A 109 2.43 -18.62 -24.87
N PRO A 110 3.58 -18.93 -24.23
CA PRO A 110 3.64 -18.98 -22.77
C PRO A 110 3.27 -17.66 -22.08
N LEU A 111 3.52 -16.50 -22.70
CA LEU A 111 3.13 -15.21 -22.11
C LEU A 111 1.63 -14.93 -22.29
N ALA A 112 1.05 -15.39 -23.39
CA ALA A 112 -0.38 -15.22 -23.69
C ALA A 112 -1.28 -16.12 -22.82
N GLU A 113 -0.75 -17.24 -22.34
CA GLU A 113 -1.46 -18.20 -21.47
C GLU A 113 -1.37 -17.86 -19.97
N MET A 114 -0.46 -16.97 -19.56
CA MET A 114 -0.34 -16.57 -18.16
C MET A 114 -1.61 -15.92 -17.64
N GLU A 115 -1.95 -16.21 -16.39
CA GLU A 115 -3.02 -15.50 -15.71
C GLU A 115 -2.62 -14.03 -15.47
N ASP A 116 -3.49 -13.11 -15.93
CA ASP A 116 -3.33 -11.66 -15.81
C ASP A 116 -4.02 -11.12 -14.55
N LEU A 117 -3.23 -10.76 -13.54
CA LEU A 117 -3.71 -10.05 -12.35
C LEU A 117 -3.42 -8.56 -12.49
N VAL A 118 -4.44 -7.73 -12.28
CA VAL A 118 -4.30 -6.27 -12.26
C VAL A 118 -4.32 -5.82 -10.80
N LEU A 119 -3.32 -5.05 -10.39
CA LEU A 119 -3.12 -4.58 -9.02
C LEU A 119 -3.02 -3.06 -9.03
N ILE A 120 -4.07 -2.39 -8.54
CA ILE A 120 -4.12 -0.94 -8.41
C ILE A 120 -3.72 -0.60 -6.97
N LEU A 121 -2.56 0.04 -6.83
CA LEU A 121 -2.06 0.51 -5.55
C LEU A 121 -2.69 1.86 -5.24
N GLN A 122 -3.42 1.94 -4.14
CA GLN A 122 -4.03 3.16 -3.63
C GLN A 122 -3.73 3.26 -2.16
N THR A 123 -3.93 4.43 -1.56
CA THR A 123 -3.63 4.61 -0.15
C THR A 123 -4.70 5.37 0.57
N ILE A 124 -4.91 4.99 1.82
CA ILE A 124 -5.77 5.69 2.76
C ILE A 124 -4.91 6.05 3.97
N TRP A 125 -5.20 7.20 4.56
CA TRP A 125 -4.71 7.54 5.88
C TRP A 125 -5.89 7.71 6.83
N PHE A 126 -5.67 7.37 8.09
CA PHE A 126 -6.72 7.40 9.11
C PHE A 126 -6.50 8.48 10.16
N GLU A 127 -5.31 8.61 10.77
CA GLU A 127 -5.05 9.60 11.81
C GLU A 127 -3.72 10.37 11.65
N ASN A 128 -3.69 11.65 12.05
CA ASN A 128 -2.48 12.49 12.22
C ASN A 128 -1.54 12.61 11.00
N CYS A 129 -2.07 12.67 9.78
CA CYS A 129 -1.29 12.94 8.57
C CYS A 129 -0.97 14.42 8.45
N TYR A 130 0.25 14.82 8.81
CA TYR A 130 0.79 16.08 8.35
C TYR A 130 1.93 15.84 7.37
N ASN A 131 1.58 15.81 6.08
CA ASN A 131 2.53 16.03 5.01
C ASN A 131 1.95 17.16 4.15
N MET A 132 2.71 18.25 4.03
CA MET A 132 2.30 19.46 3.30
C MET A 132 1.81 19.17 1.86
N PHE A 133 2.18 18.03 1.29
CA PHE A 133 1.81 17.59 -0.05
C PHE A 133 0.77 16.46 -0.09
N ASN A 134 0.50 15.79 1.04
CA ASN A 134 -0.42 14.64 1.16
C ASN A 134 -1.46 14.91 2.27
N GLN A 135 -2.48 15.69 1.96
CA GLN A 135 -3.60 16.01 2.85
C GLN A 135 -4.77 15.05 2.62
N VAL A 136 -4.52 13.74 2.78
CA VAL A 136 -5.49 12.68 2.46
C VAL A 136 -6.86 12.90 3.15
N PRO A 137 -6.95 13.28 4.43
CA PRO A 137 -8.22 13.60 5.08
C PRO A 137 -8.96 14.74 4.38
N GLU A 138 -8.28 15.85 4.08
CA GLU A 138 -8.85 16.99 3.34
C GLU A 138 -9.26 16.61 1.91
N THR A 139 -8.57 15.64 1.29
CA THR A 139 -8.93 15.12 -0.03
C THR A 139 -10.16 14.22 -0.02
N LEU A 140 -10.33 13.40 1.02
CA LEU A 140 -11.52 12.57 1.22
C LEU A 140 -12.73 13.47 1.51
N GLU A 141 -12.56 14.45 2.40
CA GLU A 141 -13.58 15.45 2.79
C GLU A 141 -13.84 16.53 1.73
N ASN A 142 -13.05 16.55 0.64
CA ASN A 142 -13.10 17.55 -0.42
C ASN A 142 -12.93 19.00 0.08
N LYS A 143 -12.06 19.22 1.08
CA LYS A 143 -11.73 20.54 1.63
C LYS A 143 -10.85 21.39 0.69
N TYR A 144 -10.26 20.80 -0.34
CA TYR A 144 -9.54 21.51 -1.40
C TYR A 144 -10.49 22.18 -2.40
N SER A 145 -11.11 23.28 -2.00
CA SER A 145 -11.70 24.25 -2.94
C SER A 145 -11.14 25.64 -2.65
N ASP A 146 -10.24 26.07 -3.53
CA ASP A 146 -9.70 27.43 -3.77
C ASP A 146 -8.97 28.18 -2.64
N GLU A 147 -9.11 27.82 -1.36
CA GLU A 147 -8.51 28.62 -0.26
C GLU A 147 -7.10 28.18 0.15
N GLY A 148 -6.72 26.92 -0.06
CA GLY A 148 -5.40 26.39 0.34
C GLY A 148 -4.21 26.90 -0.49
N MET A 149 -4.46 27.55 -1.64
CA MET A 149 -3.44 28.16 -2.50
C MET A 149 -3.44 29.70 -2.46
N SER A 150 -4.21 30.31 -1.56
CA SER A 150 -4.20 31.78 -1.33
C SER A 150 -2.83 32.29 -0.85
N GLY A 151 -1.96 31.40 -0.35
CA GLY A 151 -0.57 31.74 -0.02
C GLY A 151 0.32 32.13 -1.20
N MET A 152 -0.10 31.91 -2.46
CA MET A 152 0.75 32.22 -3.64
C MET A 152 0.13 33.13 -4.70
N THR A 153 -1.18 33.34 -4.74
CA THR A 153 -1.79 34.35 -5.65
C THR A 153 -3.02 34.98 -5.01
N GLY A 154 -2.92 36.27 -4.66
CA GLY A 154 -4.00 37.03 -4.01
C GLY A 154 -5.21 37.26 -4.92
N GLY A 155 -6.18 36.35 -4.85
CA GLY A 155 -7.51 36.47 -5.46
C GLY A 155 -8.60 36.47 -4.39
N GLU A 156 -9.65 37.26 -4.62
CA GLU A 156 -10.75 37.56 -3.69
C GLU A 156 -11.63 36.35 -3.33
N GLU A 157 -12.09 36.32 -2.07
CA GLU A 157 -12.99 35.32 -1.49
C GLU A 157 -14.40 35.38 -2.10
N SER A 158 -14.91 34.26 -2.63
CA SER A 158 -16.31 34.11 -3.04
C SER A 158 -17.16 33.51 -1.91
N SER A 159 -18.26 34.16 -1.57
CA SER A 159 -19.13 33.91 -0.41
C SER A 159 -20.24 32.86 -0.61
N ASP A 160 -20.04 31.83 -1.44
CA ASP A 160 -21.03 30.75 -1.56
C ASP A 160 -20.79 29.69 -0.48
N GLU A 161 -21.86 29.25 0.18
CA GLU A 161 -21.86 28.25 1.24
C GLU A 161 -21.30 26.92 0.69
N LYS A 162 -19.99 26.70 0.85
CA LYS A 162 -19.27 25.54 0.32
C LYS A 162 -19.79 24.27 0.99
N VAL A 163 -20.38 23.37 0.20
CA VAL A 163 -20.80 22.05 0.65
C VAL A 163 -19.55 21.21 0.91
N THR A 164 -19.06 21.25 2.15
CA THR A 164 -18.08 20.29 2.65
C THR A 164 -18.82 18.97 2.84
N TRP A 165 -18.38 17.91 2.15
CA TRP A 165 -18.98 16.60 2.35
C TRP A 165 -18.40 16.02 3.64
N PRO A 166 -19.22 15.73 4.67
CA PRO A 166 -18.71 15.05 5.85
C PRO A 166 -18.35 13.61 5.42
N THR A 167 -17.06 13.33 5.23
CA THR A 167 -16.64 11.93 5.18
C THR A 167 -16.65 11.40 6.60
N ASP A 168 -17.67 10.60 6.86
CA ASP A 168 -17.68 9.68 7.97
C ASP A 168 -16.63 8.58 7.69
N LEU A 169 -15.38 8.87 8.09
CA LEU A 169 -14.34 7.88 8.30
C LEU A 169 -14.66 7.20 9.63
N GLU A 170 -15.45 6.14 9.56
CA GLU A 170 -15.78 5.35 10.74
C GLU A 170 -14.87 4.11 10.71
N MET A 171 -13.84 4.13 11.54
CA MET A 171 -13.05 2.93 11.77
C MET A 171 -13.92 1.89 12.50
N VAL A 172 -14.57 1.02 11.74
CA VAL A 172 -15.21 -0.19 12.27
C VAL A 172 -14.09 -1.19 12.52
N VAL A 173 -13.36 -1.00 13.61
CA VAL A 173 -12.37 -1.96 14.08
C VAL A 173 -13.16 -3.13 14.67
N ASP A 174 -13.24 -4.25 13.96
CA ASP A 174 -13.55 -5.52 14.63
C ASP A 174 -12.26 -5.95 15.35
N ASP A 175 -12.26 -5.83 16.68
CA ASP A 175 -11.10 -6.06 17.58
C ASP A 175 -10.51 -7.49 17.49
N ALA A 176 -11.10 -8.36 16.67
CA ALA A 176 -10.55 -9.64 16.28
C ALA A 176 -9.78 -9.51 14.94
N PHE A 177 -8.45 -9.37 15.02
CA PHE A 177 -7.51 -9.67 13.92
C PHE A 177 -7.28 -8.61 12.83
N VAL A 178 -7.29 -7.31 13.13
CA VAL A 178 -6.90 -6.30 12.13
C VAL A 178 -5.37 -6.18 11.98
N PRO A 179 -4.78 -6.35 10.78
CA PRO A 179 -3.37 -6.12 10.53
C PRO A 179 -3.02 -4.65 10.24
N MET A 180 -4.00 -3.72 10.20
CA MET A 180 -3.77 -2.27 10.15
C MET A 180 -3.19 -1.79 11.48
N ARG A 181 -1.91 -2.13 11.64
CA ARG A 181 -1.13 -2.05 12.86
C ARG A 181 -0.36 -0.73 12.94
N ASP A 182 -0.74 0.31 12.22
CA ASP A 182 -0.37 1.70 12.49
C ASP A 182 -1.19 2.65 11.58
N THR A 183 -2.14 3.38 12.15
CA THR A 183 -2.97 4.37 11.44
C THR A 183 -2.26 5.69 11.18
N SER A 184 -1.06 5.89 11.76
CA SER A 184 -0.21 7.07 11.59
C SER A 184 0.72 6.99 10.37
N PHE A 185 0.68 5.87 9.63
CA PHE A 185 1.39 5.71 8.37
C PHE A 185 0.42 5.51 7.19
N LEU A 186 0.93 5.81 6.00
CA LEU A 186 0.26 5.60 4.72
C LEU A 186 -0.12 4.12 4.57
N THR A 187 -1.41 3.80 4.66
CA THR A 187 -1.89 2.42 4.50
C THR A 187 -2.15 2.14 3.02
N VAL A 188 -1.40 1.20 2.45
CA VAL A 188 -1.54 0.79 1.05
C VAL A 188 -2.64 -0.26 0.92
N TYR A 189 -3.54 -0.02 -0.03
CA TYR A 189 -4.57 -0.92 -0.49
C TYR A 189 -4.25 -1.39 -1.91
N VAL A 190 -4.63 -2.61 -2.21
CA VAL A 190 -4.53 -3.22 -3.53
C VAL A 190 -5.93 -3.57 -4.00
N ASN A 191 -6.39 -2.94 -5.08
CA ASN A 191 -7.76 -3.11 -5.58
C ASN A 191 -8.85 -2.87 -4.51
N GLY A 192 -8.64 -1.90 -3.61
CA GLY A 192 -9.55 -1.61 -2.50
C GLY A 192 -9.49 -2.61 -1.33
N GLN A 193 -8.61 -3.60 -1.37
CA GLN A 193 -8.39 -4.57 -0.29
C GLN A 193 -7.11 -4.27 0.48
N TYR A 194 -7.14 -4.47 1.79
CA TYR A 194 -5.96 -4.35 2.64
C TYR A 194 -5.30 -5.71 2.82
N LEU A 195 -4.00 -5.79 2.55
CA LEU A 195 -3.19 -7.03 2.57
C LEU A 195 -3.87 -8.24 1.90
N PRO A 196 -4.34 -8.13 0.65
CA PRO A 196 -4.88 -9.29 -0.04
C PRO A 196 -3.79 -10.32 -0.33
N SER A 197 -4.17 -11.59 -0.40
CA SER A 197 -3.28 -12.70 -0.73
C SER A 197 -3.73 -13.41 -2.01
N VAL A 198 -2.75 -13.95 -2.74
CA VAL A 198 -2.98 -14.79 -3.93
C VAL A 198 -2.03 -15.98 -3.85
N ASP A 199 -2.57 -17.18 -3.99
CA ASP A 199 -1.79 -18.40 -4.00
C ASP A 199 -1.12 -18.61 -5.35
N LEU A 200 0.17 -18.97 -5.34
CA LEU A 200 0.99 -19.27 -6.52
C LEU A 200 1.55 -20.69 -6.41
N ALA A 201 1.30 -21.54 -7.42
CA ALA A 201 1.93 -22.85 -7.45
C ALA A 201 3.45 -22.73 -7.68
N VAL A 202 4.20 -23.70 -7.19
CA VAL A 202 5.66 -23.75 -7.40
C VAL A 202 5.95 -23.95 -8.89
N GLY A 203 6.82 -23.11 -9.47
CA GLY A 203 7.13 -23.11 -10.89
C GLY A 203 6.11 -22.40 -11.77
N GLU A 204 5.04 -21.85 -11.19
CA GLU A 204 4.03 -21.08 -11.93
C GLU A 204 4.50 -19.64 -12.16
N TYR A 205 4.27 -19.15 -13.39
CA TYR A 205 4.36 -17.73 -13.70
C TYR A 205 2.98 -17.11 -13.63
N ARG A 206 2.87 -15.96 -12.95
CA ARG A 206 1.72 -15.08 -13.10
C ARG A 206 2.13 -13.70 -13.56
N ARG A 207 1.27 -13.11 -14.36
CA ARG A 207 1.49 -11.77 -14.88
C ARG A 207 0.79 -10.75 -13.99
N LEU A 208 1.58 -9.90 -13.36
CA LEU A 208 1.13 -8.89 -12.43
C LEU A 208 1.24 -7.50 -13.09
N ARG A 209 0.10 -6.83 -13.28
CA ARG A 209 0.01 -5.49 -13.85
C ARG A 209 -0.24 -4.49 -12.73
N PHE A 210 0.81 -3.79 -12.31
CA PHE A 210 0.74 -2.78 -11.26
C PHE A 210 0.43 -1.40 -11.82
N VAL A 211 -0.50 -0.71 -11.17
CA VAL A 211 -0.78 0.71 -11.37
C VAL A 211 -0.53 1.41 -10.05
N ASN A 212 0.48 2.28 -9.98
CA ASN A 212 0.68 3.13 -8.81
C ASN A 212 -0.25 4.35 -8.89
N ALA A 213 -1.39 4.27 -8.22
CA ALA A 213 -2.37 5.34 -8.10
C ALA A 213 -2.23 6.08 -6.74
N ILE A 214 -1.04 6.11 -6.16
CA ILE A 214 -0.70 6.89 -4.98
C ILE A 214 -0.13 8.23 -5.43
N ALA A 215 -0.72 9.35 -5.02
CA ALA A 215 -0.49 10.65 -5.67
C ALA A 215 0.96 11.17 -5.59
N ASN A 216 1.65 10.99 -4.47
CA ASN A 216 2.97 11.59 -4.23
C ASN A 216 4.01 10.59 -3.71
N ASN A 217 3.76 9.29 -3.81
CA ASN A 217 4.64 8.27 -3.26
C ASN A 217 5.11 7.28 -4.33
N LEU A 218 6.41 7.01 -4.35
CA LEU A 218 6.96 5.88 -5.09
C LEU A 218 6.46 4.58 -4.43
N ALA A 219 6.14 3.59 -5.24
CA ALA A 219 5.92 2.23 -4.79
C ALA A 219 7.15 1.40 -5.14
N GLU A 220 7.80 0.83 -4.13
CA GLU A 220 8.90 -0.10 -4.32
C GLU A 220 8.38 -1.52 -4.11
N LEU A 221 8.41 -2.34 -5.17
CA LEU A 221 8.05 -3.75 -5.09
C LEU A 221 9.32 -4.57 -4.93
N VAL A 222 9.27 -5.45 -3.95
CA VAL A 222 10.36 -6.32 -3.51
C VAL A 222 9.79 -7.69 -3.21
N VAL A 223 10.62 -8.73 -3.34
CA VAL A 223 10.29 -10.07 -2.86
C VAL A 223 10.78 -10.24 -1.43
N THR A 224 10.06 -11.02 -0.63
CA THR A 224 10.44 -11.29 0.76
C THR A 224 11.80 -11.99 0.82
N ARG A 225 12.62 -11.62 1.81
CA ARG A 225 13.93 -12.23 2.05
C ARG A 225 13.79 -13.74 2.24
N GLY A 226 14.68 -14.51 1.61
CA GLY A 226 14.66 -15.98 1.72
C GLY A 226 13.52 -16.67 0.96
N SER A 227 12.60 -15.92 0.33
CA SER A 227 11.67 -16.50 -0.62
C SER A 227 12.41 -16.94 -1.90
N SER A 228 11.93 -18.00 -2.54
CA SER A 228 12.42 -18.44 -3.84
C SER A 228 11.74 -17.71 -5.02
N CYS A 229 10.99 -16.64 -4.72
CA CYS A 229 10.29 -15.84 -5.70
C CYS A 229 11.24 -14.88 -6.41
N THR A 230 11.00 -14.64 -7.70
CA THR A 230 11.77 -13.68 -8.51
C THR A 230 10.85 -12.75 -9.28
N LEU A 231 11.28 -11.50 -9.47
CA LEU A 231 10.55 -10.49 -10.26
C LEU A 231 11.22 -10.31 -11.62
N HIS A 232 10.45 -10.53 -12.67
CA HIS A 232 10.88 -10.31 -14.05
C HIS A 232 10.04 -9.19 -14.67
N VAL A 233 10.66 -8.06 -15.02
CA VAL A 233 9.99 -6.95 -15.72
C VAL A 233 9.73 -7.34 -17.16
N LEU A 234 8.48 -7.22 -17.60
CA LEU A 234 8.13 -7.40 -19.01
C LEU A 234 7.94 -6.07 -19.72
N ALA A 235 7.30 -5.10 -19.07
CA ALA A 235 6.97 -3.81 -19.65
C ALA A 235 6.90 -2.71 -18.58
N MET A 236 7.21 -1.49 -19.01
CA MET A 236 7.01 -0.24 -18.26
C MET A 236 6.18 0.70 -19.14
N ASP A 237 5.17 1.34 -18.57
CA ASP A 237 4.29 2.34 -19.19
C ASP A 237 3.66 1.89 -20.50
N GLY A 238 3.30 0.60 -20.58
CA GLY A 238 2.76 -0.02 -21.80
C GLY A 238 3.80 -0.32 -22.88
N ILE A 239 5.09 -0.21 -22.58
CA ILE A 239 6.20 -0.51 -23.49
C ILE A 239 6.91 -1.77 -23.02
N TYR A 240 6.86 -2.83 -23.84
CA TYR A 240 7.59 -4.06 -23.57
C TYR A 240 9.08 -3.92 -23.79
N PHE A 241 9.85 -4.62 -22.97
CA PHE A 241 11.26 -4.87 -23.25
C PHE A 241 11.42 -6.01 -24.25
N ASP A 242 12.50 -5.99 -25.03
CA ASP A 242 12.84 -7.07 -25.98
C ASP A 242 12.96 -8.45 -25.30
N LYS A 243 13.29 -8.46 -24.00
CA LYS A 243 13.33 -9.66 -23.17
C LYS A 243 13.01 -9.31 -21.71
N PRO A 244 12.45 -10.27 -20.93
CA PRO A 244 12.23 -10.07 -19.51
C PRO A 244 13.52 -9.70 -18.78
N LYS A 245 13.44 -8.75 -17.84
CA LYS A 245 14.58 -8.31 -17.03
C LYS A 245 14.39 -8.73 -15.58
N LEU A 246 15.28 -9.57 -15.06
CA LEU A 246 15.32 -9.89 -13.63
C LEU A 246 15.60 -8.61 -12.83
N LYS A 247 14.85 -8.38 -11.76
CA LYS A 247 15.01 -7.24 -10.85
C LYS A 247 14.84 -7.67 -9.40
N SER A 248 15.66 -7.09 -8.53
CA SER A 248 15.50 -7.17 -7.08
C SER A 248 14.48 -6.17 -6.55
N VAL A 249 14.51 -4.96 -7.10
CA VAL A 249 13.62 -3.87 -6.75
C VAL A 249 13.02 -3.28 -7.99
N VAL A 250 11.75 -2.96 -7.85
CA VAL A 250 10.87 -2.45 -8.87
C VAL A 250 10.30 -1.15 -8.36
N VAL A 251 10.78 -0.03 -8.88
CA VAL A 251 10.25 1.28 -8.47
C VAL A 251 9.19 1.72 -9.48
N ILE A 252 8.01 2.06 -8.98
CA ILE A 252 6.88 2.52 -9.77
C ILE A 252 6.50 3.93 -9.27
N SER A 253 6.62 4.93 -10.14
CA SER A 253 6.28 6.32 -9.82
C SER A 253 4.77 6.60 -9.83
N PRO A 254 4.27 7.59 -9.06
CA PRO A 254 2.88 8.05 -9.11
C PRO A 254 2.36 8.36 -10.50
N ALA A 255 1.16 7.85 -10.82
CA ALA A 255 0.31 8.20 -11.99
C ALA A 255 0.96 8.11 -13.39
N SER A 256 2.26 7.86 -13.46
CA SER A 256 3.11 7.84 -14.64
C SER A 256 4.00 6.59 -14.67
N GLY A 257 4.14 5.89 -13.53
CA GLY A 257 4.69 4.54 -13.47
C GLY A 257 3.56 3.54 -13.51
N MET A 258 3.37 2.90 -14.65
CA MET A 258 2.53 1.72 -14.81
C MET A 258 3.46 0.61 -15.20
N ALA A 259 3.39 -0.54 -14.56
CA ALA A 259 4.39 -1.54 -14.83
C ALA A 259 3.79 -2.93 -14.87
N SER A 260 4.09 -3.66 -15.94
CA SER A 260 3.62 -5.04 -16.14
C SER A 260 4.81 -5.96 -15.97
N TRP A 261 4.70 -6.86 -15.02
CA TRP A 261 5.75 -7.77 -14.60
C TRP A 261 5.23 -9.19 -14.68
N THR A 262 6.15 -10.13 -14.79
CA THR A 262 5.91 -11.53 -14.47
C THR A 262 6.54 -11.82 -13.12
N ALA A 263 5.73 -12.29 -12.18
CA ALA A 263 6.22 -12.93 -10.97
C ALA A 263 6.41 -14.41 -11.27
N LEU A 264 7.56 -14.94 -10.91
CA LEU A 264 7.91 -16.34 -11.05
C LEU A 264 8.24 -16.91 -9.68
N ASN A 265 7.49 -17.91 -9.27
CA ASN A 265 7.86 -18.77 -8.15
C ASN A 265 8.91 -19.78 -8.67
N VAL A 266 10.21 -19.50 -8.49
CA VAL A 266 11.26 -20.41 -8.96
C VAL A 266 11.50 -21.48 -7.91
N ALA A 267 11.44 -22.75 -8.29
CA ALA A 267 12.19 -23.77 -7.57
C ALA A 267 13.67 -23.69 -7.99
N GLY A 268 14.52 -23.12 -7.14
CA GLY A 268 15.98 -23.08 -7.34
C GLY A 268 16.51 -21.77 -7.89
N GLY A 269 17.19 -20.99 -7.04
CA GLY A 269 17.75 -19.68 -7.38
C GLY A 269 18.92 -19.77 -8.36
N ASP A 270 18.90 -18.90 -9.37
CA ASP A 270 20.10 -18.57 -10.16
C ASP A 270 20.81 -17.39 -9.47
N THR A 271 22.03 -17.61 -9.00
CA THR A 271 22.76 -16.77 -8.02
C THR A 271 23.46 -15.57 -8.64
N ARG A 272 22.83 -14.89 -9.60
CA ARG A 272 23.45 -13.76 -10.32
C ARG A 272 22.63 -12.49 -10.19
N ASP A 273 22.65 -11.94 -8.97
CA ASP A 273 22.60 -10.51 -8.61
C ASP A 273 22.24 -10.38 -7.11
N SER A 274 23.19 -10.72 -6.22
CA SER A 274 22.89 -11.00 -4.81
C SER A 274 22.83 -9.78 -3.87
N VAL A 275 23.61 -8.72 -4.11
CA VAL A 275 23.79 -7.66 -3.08
C VAL A 275 22.64 -6.64 -3.03
N ALA A 276 22.13 -6.20 -4.19
CA ALA A 276 21.01 -5.26 -4.23
C ALA A 276 19.67 -5.94 -3.88
N LEU A 277 19.57 -7.25 -4.09
CA LEU A 277 18.45 -8.06 -3.63
C LEU A 277 18.48 -8.20 -2.12
N GLU A 278 19.62 -8.62 -1.55
CA GLU A 278 19.78 -8.74 -0.11
C GLU A 278 19.42 -7.45 0.62
N ARG A 279 19.93 -6.28 0.20
CA ARG A 279 19.65 -5.00 0.87
C ARG A 279 18.18 -4.57 0.81
N ALA A 280 17.53 -4.73 -0.35
CA ALA A 280 16.13 -4.36 -0.48
C ALA A 280 15.20 -5.30 0.30
N THR A 281 15.55 -6.58 0.37
CA THR A 281 14.83 -7.55 1.20
C THR A 281 15.05 -7.32 2.69
N GLU A 282 16.18 -6.75 3.09
CA GLU A 282 16.48 -6.33 4.47
C GLU A 282 15.64 -5.10 4.85
N GLU A 283 15.60 -4.07 4.02
CA GLU A 283 14.79 -2.86 4.25
C GLU A 283 13.29 -3.19 4.38
N ALA A 284 12.78 -4.12 3.55
CA ALA A 284 11.40 -4.59 3.63
C ALA A 284 11.12 -5.36 4.92
N GLN A 285 12.03 -6.25 5.30
CA GLN A 285 11.88 -7.05 6.52
C GLN A 285 11.93 -6.18 7.78
N ASP A 286 12.77 -5.16 7.79
CA ASP A 286 12.86 -4.19 8.88
C ASP A 286 11.56 -3.38 9.03
N ALA A 287 10.88 -3.07 7.93
CA ALA A 287 9.56 -2.43 7.98
C ALA A 287 8.49 -3.34 8.59
N ASP A 288 8.46 -4.62 8.21
CA ASP A 288 7.54 -5.62 8.78
C ASP A 288 7.80 -5.82 10.28
N ASN A 289 9.08 -5.95 10.66
CA ASN A 289 9.50 -6.08 12.06
C ASN A 289 9.11 -4.84 12.89
N ALA A 290 9.29 -3.64 12.34
CA ALA A 290 8.87 -2.39 12.98
C ALA A 290 7.35 -2.32 13.19
N ALA A 291 6.56 -2.82 12.22
CA ALA A 291 5.11 -2.87 12.33
C ALA A 291 4.65 -3.87 13.42
N MET A 292 5.29 -5.05 13.50
CA MET A 292 5.06 -6.01 14.60
C MET A 292 5.43 -5.44 15.97
N TYR A 293 6.56 -4.73 16.07
CA TYR A 293 6.95 -4.08 17.32
C TYR A 293 5.95 -2.99 17.74
N GLY A 294 5.48 -2.18 16.78
CA GLY A 294 4.41 -1.19 17.02
C GLY A 294 3.11 -1.82 17.52
N GLN A 295 2.78 -3.03 17.06
CA GLN A 295 1.64 -3.80 17.58
C GLN A 295 1.80 -4.17 19.04
N ALA A 296 2.97 -4.67 19.43
CA ALA A 296 3.23 -5.03 20.82
C ALA A 296 3.10 -3.81 21.76
N LEU A 297 3.61 -2.64 21.35
CA LEU A 297 3.45 -1.39 22.09
C LEU A 297 1.98 -1.00 22.30
N ARG A 298 1.14 -1.13 21.27
CA ARG A 298 -0.31 -0.86 21.42
C ARG A 298 -0.99 -1.87 22.32
N CYS A 299 -0.65 -3.15 22.21
CA CYS A 299 -1.14 -4.16 23.15
C CYS A 299 -0.82 -3.76 24.60
N GLN A 300 0.37 -3.20 24.88
CA GLN A 300 0.69 -2.65 26.21
C GLN A 300 -0.20 -1.45 26.57
N GLN A 301 -0.38 -0.48 25.66
CA GLN A 301 -1.24 0.68 25.91
C GLN A 301 -2.70 0.32 26.22
N HIS A 302 -3.21 -0.75 25.59
CA HIS A 302 -4.55 -1.29 25.82
C HIS A 302 -4.62 -2.34 26.94
N GLN A 303 -3.58 -2.46 27.78
CA GLN A 303 -3.50 -3.42 28.89
C GLN A 303 -3.60 -4.91 28.47
N GLN A 304 -3.32 -5.21 27.21
CA GLN A 304 -3.23 -6.58 26.67
C GLN A 304 -1.79 -7.13 26.81
N VAL A 305 -1.31 -7.20 28.06
CA VAL A 305 0.10 -7.49 28.40
C VAL A 305 0.55 -8.84 27.86
N ASP A 306 -0.25 -9.90 27.98
CA ASP A 306 0.12 -11.24 27.51
C ASP A 306 0.32 -11.32 25.98
N LYS A 307 -0.51 -10.60 25.22
CA LYS A 307 -0.37 -10.52 23.76
C LYS A 307 0.87 -9.75 23.36
N ALA A 308 1.15 -8.63 24.03
CA ALA A 308 2.37 -7.86 23.79
C ALA A 308 3.62 -8.73 24.03
N ARG A 309 3.62 -9.51 25.12
CA ARG A 309 4.72 -10.42 25.47
C ARG A 309 4.96 -11.44 24.37
N GLN A 310 3.90 -12.08 23.88
CA GLN A 310 3.99 -13.07 22.81
C GLN A 310 4.59 -12.46 21.53
N ILE A 311 4.17 -11.26 21.14
CA ILE A 311 4.67 -10.60 19.93
C ILE A 311 6.14 -10.22 20.08
N TYR A 312 6.57 -9.68 21.22
CA TYR A 312 7.99 -9.39 21.46
C TYR A 312 8.84 -10.66 21.44
N GLN A 313 8.35 -11.76 22.01
CA GLN A 313 9.05 -13.04 21.96
C GLN A 313 9.12 -13.63 20.54
N GLU A 314 8.07 -13.44 19.74
CA GLU A 314 8.06 -13.85 18.34
C GLU A 314 9.06 -13.04 17.51
N LEU A 315 9.19 -11.74 17.77
CA LEU A 315 10.20 -10.88 17.14
C LEU A 315 11.63 -11.29 17.49
N LEU A 316 11.89 -11.70 18.74
CA LEU A 316 13.22 -12.09 19.19
C LEU A 316 13.60 -13.53 18.81
N ASN A 317 12.66 -14.46 18.89
CA ASN A 317 12.89 -15.90 18.70
C ASN A 317 12.43 -16.44 17.35
N GLY A 318 11.81 -15.60 16.51
CA GLY A 318 11.32 -15.99 15.20
C GLY A 318 12.44 -16.34 14.23
N ASP A 319 12.07 -16.97 13.11
CA ASP A 319 13.00 -17.33 12.03
C ASP A 319 13.57 -16.11 11.29
N VAL A 320 12.96 -14.94 11.52
CA VAL A 320 13.28 -13.68 10.86
C VAL A 320 14.19 -12.84 11.74
N ALA A 321 15.35 -12.44 11.22
CA ALA A 321 16.27 -11.57 11.93
C ALA A 321 15.69 -10.16 12.14
N VAL A 322 15.79 -9.66 13.37
CA VAL A 322 15.50 -8.27 13.75
C VAL A 322 16.79 -7.45 13.82
N ASN A 323 16.70 -6.15 13.51
CA ASN A 323 17.85 -5.26 13.65
C ASN A 323 18.16 -4.97 15.14
N THR A 324 19.42 -4.60 15.41
CA THR A 324 19.95 -4.36 16.77
C THR A 324 19.12 -3.39 17.59
N ARG A 325 18.57 -2.35 16.95
CA ARG A 325 17.74 -1.35 17.64
C ARG A 325 16.41 -1.94 18.08
N LEU A 326 15.78 -2.75 17.24
CA LEU A 326 14.49 -3.37 17.55
C LEU A 326 14.65 -4.47 18.59
N GLU A 327 15.72 -5.26 18.50
CA GLU A 327 16.10 -6.27 19.49
C GLU A 327 16.29 -5.63 20.88
N TYR A 328 17.03 -4.52 20.95
CA TYR A 328 17.18 -3.70 22.15
C TYR A 328 15.83 -3.27 22.74
N LEU A 329 14.95 -2.74 21.90
CA LEU A 329 13.64 -2.25 22.33
C LEU A 329 12.71 -3.37 22.82
N CYS A 330 12.70 -4.52 22.13
CA CYS A 330 11.93 -5.70 22.55
C CYS A 330 12.39 -6.19 23.93
N ASN A 331 13.71 -6.35 24.10
CA ASN A 331 14.30 -6.78 25.37
C ASN A 331 13.99 -5.79 26.51
N LYS A 332 14.12 -4.48 26.27
CA LYS A 332 13.76 -3.46 27.27
C LYS A 332 12.29 -3.53 27.70
N ASN A 333 11.37 -3.71 26.75
CA ASN A 333 9.93 -3.77 27.05
C ASN A 333 9.56 -5.08 27.76
N LEU A 334 10.09 -6.22 27.31
CA LEU A 334 9.90 -7.50 28.00
C LEU A 334 10.43 -7.45 29.43
N ALA A 335 11.63 -6.90 29.64
CA ALA A 335 12.20 -6.75 30.97
C ALA A 335 11.29 -5.95 31.92
N THR A 336 10.73 -4.85 31.41
CA THR A 336 9.79 -4.01 32.19
C THR A 336 8.52 -4.78 32.53
N MET A 337 7.96 -5.54 31.58
CA MET A 337 6.76 -6.34 31.80
C MET A 337 7.00 -7.49 32.80
N GLU A 338 8.13 -8.19 32.70
CA GLU A 338 8.47 -9.26 33.65
C GLU A 338 8.75 -8.71 35.05
N PHE A 339 9.32 -7.50 35.15
CA PHE A 339 9.47 -6.81 36.43
C PHE A 339 8.12 -6.50 37.08
N GLU A 340 7.17 -5.97 36.30
CA GLU A 340 5.80 -5.68 36.76
C GLU A 340 5.06 -6.94 37.22
N ASP A 341 5.29 -8.07 36.54
CA ASP A 341 4.77 -9.40 36.91
C ASP A 341 5.55 -10.09 38.05
N HIS A 342 6.51 -9.41 38.65
CA HIS A 342 7.37 -9.91 39.73
C HIS A 342 8.24 -11.12 39.33
N LYS A 343 8.49 -11.31 38.04
CA LYS A 343 9.41 -12.31 37.50
C LYS A 343 10.80 -11.71 37.35
N TYR A 344 11.38 -11.35 38.50
CA TYR A 344 12.60 -10.54 38.56
C TYR A 344 13.84 -11.21 37.95
N GLU A 345 13.93 -12.55 37.96
CA GLU A 345 15.06 -13.26 37.35
C GLU A 345 15.04 -13.13 35.82
N GLU A 346 13.88 -13.33 35.20
CA GLU A 346 13.67 -13.20 33.76
C GLU A 346 13.83 -11.72 33.32
N ALA A 347 13.34 -10.79 34.14
CA ALA A 347 13.53 -9.35 33.90
C ALA A 347 15.02 -8.96 33.87
N LEU A 348 15.86 -9.54 34.74
CA LEU A 348 17.30 -9.28 34.74
C LEU A 348 17.99 -9.79 33.47
N GLU A 349 17.57 -10.94 32.96
CA GLU A 349 18.10 -11.50 31.71
C GLU A 349 17.80 -10.56 30.53
N TYR A 350 16.55 -10.14 30.37
CA TYR A 350 16.16 -9.20 29.31
C TYR A 350 16.83 -7.83 29.45
N PHE A 351 16.99 -7.31 30.67
CA PHE A 351 17.74 -6.06 30.88
C PHE A 351 19.23 -6.21 30.52
N ALA A 352 19.84 -7.35 30.85
CA ALA A 352 21.22 -7.63 30.48
C ALA A 352 21.39 -7.73 28.95
N GLU A 353 20.46 -8.40 28.25
CA GLU A 353 20.45 -8.47 26.80
C GLU A 353 20.29 -7.09 26.15
N ALA A 354 19.38 -6.26 26.66
CA ALA A 354 19.23 -4.88 26.19
C ALA A 354 20.54 -4.07 26.37
N LEU A 355 21.17 -4.13 27.54
CA LEU A 355 22.42 -3.40 27.82
C LEU A 355 23.64 -3.95 27.08
N ALA A 356 23.62 -5.22 26.67
CA ALA A 356 24.63 -5.77 25.78
C ALA A 356 24.58 -5.12 24.38
N LEU A 357 23.41 -4.67 23.96
CA LEU A 357 23.18 -3.99 22.68
C LEU A 357 23.41 -2.47 22.78
N ASP A 358 22.94 -1.83 23.87
CA ASP A 358 23.18 -0.42 24.17
C ASP A 358 23.51 -0.19 25.65
N ALA A 359 24.81 -0.22 25.97
CA ALA A 359 25.31 0.01 27.31
C ALA A 359 25.20 1.47 27.78
N THR A 360 24.75 2.40 26.93
CA THR A 360 24.66 3.83 27.25
C THR A 360 23.32 4.25 27.86
N ASP A 361 22.29 3.38 27.84
CA ASP A 361 20.98 3.68 28.43
C ASP A 361 21.03 3.59 29.98
N VAL A 362 21.23 4.74 30.61
CA VAL A 362 21.26 4.90 32.07
C VAL A 362 19.94 4.54 32.75
N VAL A 363 18.81 4.63 32.04
CA VAL A 363 17.49 4.28 32.59
C VAL A 363 17.39 2.77 32.74
N VAL A 364 17.85 2.03 31.73
CA VAL A 364 17.88 0.56 31.78
C VAL A 364 18.83 0.06 32.86
N TRP A 365 20.01 0.68 33.01
CA TRP A 365 20.91 0.38 34.14
C TRP A 365 20.25 0.57 35.50
N TYR A 366 19.50 1.66 35.68
CA TYR A 366 18.78 1.93 36.92
C TYR A 366 17.66 0.91 37.17
N GLN A 367 16.89 0.56 36.14
CA GLN A 367 15.83 -0.45 36.23
C GLN A 367 16.38 -1.85 36.54
N MET A 368 17.48 -2.24 35.88
CA MET A 368 18.17 -3.50 36.15
C MET A 368 18.69 -3.56 37.59
N ALA A 369 19.33 -2.49 38.08
CA ALA A 369 19.81 -2.41 39.46
C ALA A 369 18.67 -2.50 40.47
N THR A 370 17.55 -1.83 40.20
CA THR A 370 16.34 -1.91 41.04
C THR A 370 15.78 -3.34 41.08
N THR A 371 15.75 -4.01 39.92
CA THR A 371 15.34 -5.42 39.81
C THR A 371 16.26 -6.36 40.57
N ALA A 372 17.58 -6.12 40.52
CA ALA A 372 18.58 -6.95 41.19
C ALA A 372 18.39 -6.96 42.71
N ILE A 373 18.06 -5.80 43.30
CA ILE A 373 17.76 -5.68 44.74
C ILE A 373 16.62 -6.62 45.15
N GLU A 374 15.55 -6.75 44.35
CA GLU A 374 14.43 -7.64 44.64
C GLU A 374 14.83 -9.13 44.61
N THR A 375 15.86 -9.50 43.84
CA THR A 375 16.40 -10.87 43.80
C THR A 375 17.48 -11.16 44.84
N GLY A 376 18.03 -10.13 45.48
CA GLY A 376 19.18 -10.24 46.38
C GLY A 376 20.49 -10.64 45.68
N LYS A 377 20.57 -10.51 44.35
CA LYS A 377 21.76 -10.77 43.53
C LYS A 377 22.55 -9.49 43.24
#